data_AF-A0A1G4ES02-F1
#
_entry.id   AF-A0A1G4ES02-F1
#
_cell.length_a   1.000
_cell.length_b   1.000
_cell.length_c   1.000
_cell.angle_alpha   90.00
_cell.angle_beta   90.00
_cell.angle_gamma   90.00
#
_symmetry.space_group_name_H-M   'P 1'
#
loop_
_entity.id
_entity.type
_entity.pdbx_description
1 polymer ?
#
loop_
_entity_poly.entity_id
_entity_poly.type
_entity_poly.pdbx_seq_one_letter_code
_entity_poly.pdbx_strand_id
1 'polypeptide(L)'
;MGVIVAVMMIRGWGKGLLRIVLLMFVYMLVAILLFAVIDYRVLASAAYGFIFLIGALFDFPHGVKFFEQMMYWTIVNQYISMLGAFLWSATALVYQRQTRNACPYCGRNSNPSKWTSQSSAASWGKWCTYIAITIPICYSITRWCWAMGIPLGTTKELLESFERDSPGIWLMGASLATVALGGAILTLGLISPREKFIRAGFHLLLVGVYLFH
;
A
#
# COMPACT_ATOMS: atom_id res chain seq x y z
N MET A 1 -19.50 -8.47 -20.29
CA MET A 1 -20.18 -7.69 -19.22
C MET A 1 -19.46 -6.37 -18.91
N GLY A 2 -18.16 -6.36 -18.58
CA GLY A 2 -17.41 -5.11 -18.31
C GLY A 2 -17.51 -4.07 -19.44
N VAL A 3 -17.20 -4.45 -20.69
CA VAL A 3 -17.28 -3.54 -21.85
C VAL A 3 -18.65 -2.88 -22.02
N ILE A 4 -19.74 -3.61 -21.75
CA ILE A 4 -21.12 -3.08 -21.83
C ILE A 4 -21.33 -1.98 -20.79
N VAL A 5 -20.88 -2.20 -19.56
CA VAL A 5 -20.94 -1.23 -18.46
C VAL A 5 -20.07 0.00 -18.77
N ALA A 6 -18.87 -0.17 -19.33
CA ALA A 6 -18.02 0.95 -19.78
C ALA A 6 -18.71 1.78 -20.87
N VAL A 7 -19.30 1.13 -21.87
CA VAL A 7 -20.01 1.82 -22.96
C VAL A 7 -21.25 2.55 -22.42
N MET A 8 -21.99 1.97 -21.47
CA MET A 8 -23.12 2.63 -20.80
C MET A 8 -22.67 3.86 -19.98
N MET A 9 -21.52 3.78 -19.30
CA MET A 9 -20.94 4.91 -18.58
C MET A 9 -20.49 6.04 -19.54
N ILE A 10 -19.84 5.71 -20.66
CA ILE A 10 -19.42 6.69 -21.68
C ILE A 10 -20.63 7.38 -22.33
N ARG A 11 -21.72 6.65 -22.56
CA ARG A 11 -22.96 7.20 -23.15
C ARG A 11 -23.77 8.08 -22.19
N GLY A 12 -23.33 8.25 -20.93
CA GLY A 12 -24.01 9.10 -19.94
C GLY A 12 -25.38 8.57 -19.51
N TRP A 13 -25.66 7.30 -19.76
CA TRP A 13 -26.94 6.68 -19.39
C TRP A 13 -26.98 6.33 -17.90
N GLY A 14 -28.12 6.60 -17.25
CA GLY A 14 -28.37 6.29 -15.85
C GLY A 14 -28.46 7.53 -14.94
N LYS A 15 -29.69 8.01 -14.70
CA LYS A 15 -30.01 8.92 -13.58
C LYS A 15 -30.45 8.09 -12.36
N GLY A 16 -30.15 8.57 -11.15
CA GLY A 16 -30.65 7.98 -9.90
C GLY A 16 -30.17 6.55 -9.62
N LEU A 17 -31.10 5.59 -9.57
CA LEU A 17 -30.86 4.21 -9.13
C LEU A 17 -29.87 3.45 -10.04
N LEU A 18 -29.99 3.60 -11.36
CA LEU A 18 -29.10 2.95 -12.34
C LEU A 18 -27.62 3.34 -12.12
N ARG A 19 -27.37 4.60 -11.79
CA ARG A 19 -26.02 5.09 -11.46
C ARG A 19 -25.46 4.40 -10.21
N ILE A 20 -26.29 4.21 -9.18
CA ILE A 20 -25.87 3.55 -7.94
C ILE A 20 -25.52 2.10 -8.24
N VAL A 21 -26.36 1.38 -9.00
CA VAL A 21 -26.12 -0.01 -9.38
C VAL A 21 -24.84 -0.16 -10.20
N LEU A 22 -24.63 0.71 -11.20
CA LEU A 22 -23.41 0.70 -12.02
C LEU A 22 -22.15 0.93 -11.19
N LEU A 23 -22.16 1.92 -10.29
CA LEU A 23 -21.03 2.20 -9.41
C LEU A 23 -20.78 1.05 -8.43
N MET A 24 -21.83 0.52 -7.80
CA MET A 24 -21.70 -0.62 -6.89
C MET A 24 -21.10 -1.84 -7.59
N PHE A 25 -21.55 -2.14 -8.81
CA PHE A 25 -20.99 -3.22 -9.62
C PHE A 25 -19.50 -3.01 -9.92
N VAL A 26 -19.13 -1.79 -10.33
CA VAL A 26 -17.74 -1.43 -10.63
C VAL A 26 -16.86 -1.55 -9.40
N TYR A 27 -17.25 -0.98 -8.26
CA TYR A 27 -16.50 -1.06 -7.01
C TYR A 27 -16.41 -2.48 -6.46
N MET A 28 -17.49 -3.27 -6.59
CA MET A 28 -17.48 -4.68 -6.19
C MET A 28 -16.51 -5.49 -7.04
N LEU A 29 -16.50 -5.30 -8.36
CA LEU A 29 -15.51 -5.96 -9.24
C LEU A 29 -14.08 -5.56 -8.88
N VAL A 30 -13.83 -4.27 -8.63
CA VAL A 30 -12.51 -3.80 -8.19
C VAL A 30 -12.13 -4.47 -6.86
N ALA A 31 -13.04 -4.55 -5.90
CA ALA A 31 -12.80 -5.22 -4.62
C ALA A 31 -12.47 -6.71 -4.84
N ILE A 32 -13.22 -7.43 -5.67
CA ILE A 32 -12.95 -8.84 -5.97
C ILE A 32 -11.57 -8.98 -6.63
N LEU A 33 -11.24 -8.15 -7.62
CA LEU A 33 -9.94 -8.19 -8.28
C LEU A 33 -8.80 -7.90 -7.30
N LEU A 34 -8.96 -6.92 -6.41
CA LEU A 34 -7.91 -6.56 -5.46
C LEU A 34 -7.76 -7.55 -4.31
N PHE A 35 -8.85 -8.16 -3.82
CA PHE A 35 -8.79 -9.04 -2.64
C PHE A 35 -8.71 -10.54 -2.98
N ALA A 36 -9.32 -10.99 -4.08
CA ALA A 36 -9.34 -12.40 -4.44
C ALA A 36 -8.19 -12.81 -5.38
N VAL A 37 -7.65 -11.87 -6.16
CA VAL A 37 -6.60 -12.16 -7.16
C VAL A 37 -5.20 -11.77 -6.67
N ILE A 38 -5.08 -10.72 -5.85
CA ILE A 38 -3.78 -10.28 -5.34
C ILE A 38 -3.37 -11.16 -4.15
N ASP A 39 -2.25 -11.85 -4.33
CA ASP A 39 -1.62 -12.72 -3.34
C ASP A 39 -0.36 -12.02 -2.78
N TYR A 40 0.14 -12.49 -1.63
CA TYR A 40 1.37 -11.98 -1.00
C TYR A 40 2.58 -12.00 -1.96
N ARG A 41 2.56 -12.87 -2.98
CA ARG A 41 3.59 -12.94 -4.03
C ARG A 41 3.83 -11.63 -4.75
N VAL A 42 2.80 -10.82 -5.03
CA VAL A 42 2.97 -9.51 -5.69
C VAL A 42 3.68 -8.52 -4.78
N LEU A 43 3.37 -8.57 -3.48
CA LEU A 43 4.04 -7.76 -2.47
C LEU A 43 5.51 -8.20 -2.32
N ALA A 44 5.75 -9.50 -2.28
CA ALA A 44 7.09 -10.07 -2.21
C ALA A 44 7.92 -9.70 -3.45
N SER A 45 7.38 -9.89 -4.67
CA SER A 45 8.09 -9.54 -5.90
C SER A 45 8.40 -8.06 -6.00
N ALA A 46 7.51 -7.18 -5.54
CA ALA A 46 7.78 -5.74 -5.46
C ALA A 46 8.91 -5.42 -4.45
N ALA A 47 8.87 -6.03 -3.26
CA ALA A 47 9.88 -5.82 -2.23
C ALA A 47 11.26 -6.33 -2.67
N TYR A 48 11.35 -7.56 -3.18
CA TYR A 48 12.59 -8.10 -3.72
C TYR A 48 13.05 -7.31 -4.94
N GLY A 49 12.14 -6.89 -5.83
CA GLY A 49 12.50 -6.03 -6.96
C GLY A 49 13.17 -4.73 -6.53
N PHE A 50 12.69 -4.11 -5.44
CA PHE A 50 13.32 -2.93 -4.86
C PHE A 50 14.72 -3.23 -4.27
N ILE A 51 14.87 -4.37 -3.58
CA ILE A 51 16.18 -4.83 -3.05
C ILE A 51 17.16 -5.06 -4.20
N PHE A 52 16.75 -5.72 -5.27
CA PHE A 52 17.59 -5.95 -6.46
C PHE A 52 17.94 -4.64 -7.16
N LEU A 53 17.00 -3.69 -7.26
CA LEU A 53 17.26 -2.39 -7.87
C LEU A 53 18.34 -1.61 -7.10
N ILE A 54 18.23 -1.56 -5.78
CA ILE A 54 19.22 -0.89 -4.93
C ILE A 54 20.52 -1.67 -4.90
N GLY A 55 20.43 -2.98 -4.69
CA GLY A 55 21.59 -3.85 -4.60
C GLY A 55 22.43 -3.85 -5.88
N ALA A 56 21.80 -3.73 -7.05
CA ALA A 56 22.52 -3.62 -8.33
C ALA A 56 23.49 -2.42 -8.37
N LEU A 57 23.24 -1.34 -7.60
CA LEU A 57 24.17 -0.22 -7.46
C LEU A 57 25.44 -0.61 -6.69
N PHE A 58 25.37 -1.66 -5.87
CA PHE A 58 26.43 -2.18 -5.02
C PHE A 58 26.94 -3.56 -5.48
N ASP A 59 26.62 -3.97 -6.71
CA ASP A 59 26.94 -5.29 -7.29
C ASP A 59 26.38 -6.48 -6.48
N PHE A 60 25.26 -6.27 -5.79
CA PHE A 60 24.60 -7.27 -4.94
C PHE A 60 23.15 -7.50 -5.41
N PRO A 61 22.65 -8.74 -5.58
CA PRO A 61 23.27 -10.03 -5.31
C PRO A 61 23.88 -10.65 -6.59
N HIS A 62 25.07 -11.26 -6.47
CA HIS A 62 25.77 -11.84 -7.62
C HIS A 62 25.03 -13.07 -8.19
N GLY A 63 24.91 -13.15 -9.52
CA GLY A 63 24.51 -14.37 -10.24
C GLY A 63 23.02 -14.73 -10.24
N VAL A 64 22.15 -13.95 -9.59
CA VAL A 64 20.70 -14.20 -9.54
C VAL A 64 19.96 -13.31 -10.54
N LYS A 65 19.31 -13.95 -11.53
CA LYS A 65 18.45 -13.26 -12.50
C LYS A 65 17.04 -13.12 -11.94
N PHE A 66 16.73 -11.95 -11.37
CA PHE A 66 15.42 -11.62 -10.79
C PHE A 66 14.25 -12.00 -11.70
N PHE A 67 14.33 -11.67 -12.99
CA PHE A 67 13.26 -11.94 -13.95
C PHE A 67 13.01 -13.43 -14.19
N GLU A 68 14.04 -14.29 -14.12
CA GLU A 68 13.86 -15.73 -14.36
C GLU A 68 13.29 -16.45 -13.13
N GLN A 69 13.61 -16.00 -11.91
CA GLN A 69 13.16 -16.64 -10.67
C GLN A 69 11.85 -16.09 -10.11
N MET A 70 11.52 -14.82 -10.39
CA MET A 70 10.40 -14.13 -9.72
C MET A 70 9.28 -13.70 -10.67
N MET A 71 9.46 -13.73 -12.01
CA MET A 71 8.38 -13.43 -12.97
C MET A 71 7.71 -14.69 -13.51
N TYR A 72 7.05 -15.44 -12.63
CA TYR A 72 6.12 -16.48 -13.06
C TYR A 72 4.89 -15.87 -13.76
N TRP A 73 4.31 -16.62 -14.69
CA TRP A 73 3.09 -16.22 -15.42
C TRP A 73 1.95 -15.82 -14.48
N THR A 74 1.85 -16.46 -13.32
CA THR A 74 0.87 -16.13 -12.26
C THR A 74 1.05 -14.72 -11.73
N ILE A 75 2.29 -14.29 -11.44
CA ILE A 75 2.60 -12.95 -10.92
C ILE A 75 2.36 -11.89 -12.00
N VAL A 76 2.72 -12.17 -13.25
CA VAL A 76 2.42 -11.30 -14.41
C VAL A 76 0.92 -11.06 -14.53
N ASN A 77 0.10 -12.12 -14.44
CA ASN A 77 -1.37 -11.99 -14.50
C ASN A 77 -1.94 -11.17 -13.34
N GLN A 78 -1.37 -11.24 -12.15
CA GLN A 78 -1.78 -10.41 -11.03
C GLN A 78 -1.45 -8.93 -11.28
N TYR A 79 -0.27 -8.62 -11.82
CA TYR A 79 0.06 -7.25 -12.22
C TYR A 79 -0.87 -6.71 -13.31
N ILE A 80 -1.20 -7.52 -14.32
CA ILE A 80 -2.17 -7.15 -15.37
C ILE A 80 -3.56 -6.90 -14.76
N SER A 81 -3.99 -7.76 -13.84
CA SER A 81 -5.28 -7.63 -13.16
C SER A 81 -5.34 -6.36 -12.30
N MET A 82 -4.25 -6.02 -11.61
CA MET A 82 -4.12 -4.80 -10.83
C MET A 82 -4.17 -3.54 -11.71
N LEU A 83 -3.50 -3.56 -12.86
CA LEU A 83 -3.59 -2.49 -13.86
C LEU A 83 -5.02 -2.33 -14.38
N GLY A 84 -5.69 -3.45 -14.69
CA GLY A 84 -7.09 -3.46 -15.10
C GLY A 84 -8.02 -2.87 -14.04
N ALA A 85 -7.86 -3.26 -12.77
CA ALA A 85 -8.62 -2.72 -11.65
C ALA A 85 -8.40 -1.21 -11.46
N PHE A 86 -7.16 -0.74 -11.65
CA PHE A 86 -6.82 0.68 -11.58
C PHE A 86 -7.50 1.49 -12.69
N LEU A 87 -7.40 1.02 -13.93
CA LEU A 87 -8.07 1.64 -15.08
C LEU A 87 -9.59 1.65 -14.90
N TRP A 88 -10.17 0.56 -14.40
CA TRP A 88 -11.60 0.43 -14.14
C TRP A 88 -12.06 1.43 -13.06
N SER A 89 -11.28 1.57 -11.99
CA SER A 89 -11.51 2.57 -10.94
C SER A 89 -11.42 3.99 -11.47
N ALA A 90 -10.44 4.29 -12.33
CA ALA A 90 -10.30 5.59 -12.96
C ALA A 90 -11.52 5.93 -13.83
N THR A 91 -12.02 4.98 -14.63
CA THR A 91 -13.26 5.16 -15.39
C THR A 91 -14.46 5.43 -14.47
N ALA A 92 -14.59 4.66 -13.38
CA ALA A 92 -15.65 4.87 -12.39
C ALA A 92 -15.61 6.27 -11.78
N LEU A 93 -14.41 6.76 -11.45
CA LEU A 93 -14.19 8.09 -10.90
C LEU A 93 -14.56 9.20 -11.89
N VAL A 94 -14.18 9.07 -13.16
CA VAL A 94 -14.54 10.04 -14.20
C VAL A 94 -16.06 10.08 -14.38
N TYR A 95 -16.71 8.91 -14.48
CA TYR A 95 -18.18 8.81 -14.56
C TYR A 95 -18.85 9.40 -13.31
N GLN A 96 -18.31 9.14 -12.11
CA GLN A 96 -18.83 9.70 -10.87
C GLN A 96 -18.73 11.23 -10.83
N ARG A 97 -17.61 11.81 -11.30
CA ARG A 97 -17.42 13.27 -11.38
C ARG A 97 -18.42 13.91 -12.35
N GLN A 98 -18.53 13.36 -13.56
CA GLN A 98 -19.48 13.81 -14.58
C GLN A 98 -20.92 13.77 -14.06
N THR A 99 -21.33 12.66 -13.44
CA THR A 99 -22.68 12.49 -12.90
C THR A 99 -22.95 13.30 -11.61
N ARG A 100 -21.94 13.90 -10.97
CA ARG A 100 -22.12 14.87 -9.87
C ARG A 100 -22.09 16.33 -10.36
N ASN A 101 -21.98 16.58 -11.66
CA ASN A 101 -21.69 17.91 -12.21
C ASN A 101 -20.44 18.53 -11.56
N ALA A 102 -19.48 17.69 -11.18
CA ALA A 102 -18.22 18.12 -10.62
C ALA A 102 -17.20 18.35 -11.74
N CYS A 103 -16.21 19.20 -11.48
CA CYS A 103 -15.06 19.43 -12.35
C CYS A 103 -14.44 18.09 -12.81
N PRO A 104 -14.33 17.81 -14.12
CA PRO A 104 -13.80 16.52 -14.61
C PRO A 104 -12.33 16.32 -14.20
N TYR A 105 -11.54 17.40 -14.20
CA TYR A 105 -10.12 17.36 -13.86
C TYR A 105 -9.88 17.34 -12.34
N CYS A 106 -10.46 18.29 -11.63
CA CYS A 106 -10.21 18.57 -10.22
C CYS A 106 -11.23 17.96 -9.25
N GLY A 107 -12.36 17.44 -9.73
CA GLY A 107 -13.41 16.82 -8.90
C GLY A 107 -14.19 17.78 -7.99
N ARG A 108 -13.88 19.09 -8.03
CA ARG A 108 -14.55 20.11 -7.21
C ARG A 108 -15.99 20.32 -7.68
N ASN A 109 -16.92 20.41 -6.73
CA ASN A 109 -18.33 20.70 -6.93
C ASN A 109 -18.68 21.96 -6.12
N SER A 110 -19.54 22.83 -6.64
CA SER A 110 -20.06 24.01 -5.95
C SER A 110 -20.94 23.66 -4.74
N ASN A 111 -21.54 22.46 -4.72
CA ASN A 111 -22.33 21.96 -3.59
C ASN A 111 -21.80 20.59 -3.10
N PRO A 112 -20.67 20.56 -2.38
CA PRO A 112 -20.11 19.31 -1.88
C PRO A 112 -21.01 18.67 -0.83
N SER A 113 -21.15 17.35 -0.87
CA SER A 113 -21.81 16.61 0.21
C SER A 113 -21.10 16.84 1.55
N LYS A 114 -21.83 16.75 2.68
CA LYS A 114 -21.26 16.99 4.03
C LYS A 114 -19.98 16.18 4.29
N TRP A 115 -19.93 14.91 3.86
CA TRP A 115 -18.76 14.03 4.02
C TRP A 115 -17.54 14.45 3.18
N THR A 116 -17.78 15.07 2.02
CA THR A 116 -16.74 15.57 1.10
C THR A 116 -16.42 17.06 1.30
N SER A 117 -16.99 17.70 2.33
CA SER A 117 -16.60 19.06 2.72
C SER A 117 -15.13 19.08 3.13
N GLN A 118 -14.45 20.21 2.97
CA GLN A 118 -13.02 20.29 3.25
C GLN A 118 -12.65 19.92 4.70
N SER A 119 -13.50 20.30 5.67
CA SER A 119 -13.32 19.95 7.08
C SER A 119 -13.54 18.46 7.36
N SER A 120 -14.58 17.86 6.78
CA SER A 120 -14.83 16.42 6.89
C SER A 120 -13.72 15.62 6.20
N ALA A 121 -13.29 16.05 5.01
CA ALA A 121 -12.20 15.46 4.24
C ALA A 121 -10.88 15.44 5.02
N ALA A 122 -10.53 16.56 5.66
CA ALA A 122 -9.37 16.63 6.53
C ALA A 122 -9.49 15.71 7.76
N SER A 123 -10.71 15.52 8.28
CA SER A 123 -10.95 14.73 9.49
C SER A 123 -10.85 13.22 9.23
N TRP A 124 -11.50 12.70 8.18
CA TRP A 124 -11.36 11.28 7.84
C TRP A 124 -9.98 10.97 7.24
N GLY A 125 -9.37 11.92 6.53
CA GLY A 125 -7.99 11.82 6.05
C GLY A 125 -7.00 11.56 7.19
N LYS A 126 -7.14 12.27 8.33
CA LYS A 126 -6.33 12.02 9.53
C LYS A 126 -6.50 10.59 10.05
N TRP A 127 -7.73 10.09 10.12
CA TRP A 127 -8.00 8.70 10.55
C TRP A 127 -7.36 7.68 9.59
N CYS A 128 -7.47 7.89 8.28
CA CYS A 128 -6.79 7.04 7.30
C CYS A 128 -5.28 7.06 7.47
N THR A 129 -4.68 8.23 7.74
CA THR A 129 -3.25 8.33 8.02
C THR A 129 -2.86 7.57 9.28
N TYR A 130 -3.64 7.67 10.37
CA TYR A 130 -3.37 6.91 11.59
C TYR A 130 -3.44 5.40 11.34
N ILE A 131 -4.46 4.92 10.63
CA ILE A 131 -4.57 3.49 10.26
C ILE A 131 -3.38 3.04 9.40
N ALA A 132 -2.97 3.87 8.43
CA ALA A 132 -1.87 3.56 7.52
C ALA A 132 -0.51 3.45 8.22
N ILE A 133 -0.29 4.18 9.32
CA ILE A 133 0.98 4.10 10.08
C ILE A 133 0.97 3.01 11.16
N THR A 134 -0.19 2.64 11.69
CA THR A 134 -0.28 1.63 12.77
C THR A 134 0.25 0.28 12.32
N ILE A 135 -0.15 -0.20 11.13
CA ILE A 135 0.25 -1.52 10.63
C ILE A 135 1.77 -1.62 10.45
N PRO A 136 2.45 -0.69 9.75
CA PRO A 136 3.91 -0.68 9.66
C PRO A 136 4.61 -0.62 11.02
N ILE A 137 4.13 0.19 11.96
CA ILE A 137 4.74 0.30 13.30
C ILE A 137 4.65 -1.04 14.04
N CYS A 138 3.49 -1.69 14.05
CA CYS A 138 3.33 -3.01 14.68
C CYS A 138 4.23 -4.07 14.05
N TYR A 139 4.36 -4.06 12.71
CA TYR A 139 5.27 -4.95 11.99
C TYR A 139 6.74 -4.67 12.36
N SER A 140 7.15 -3.40 12.41
CA SER A 140 8.52 -3.01 12.76
C SER A 140 8.90 -3.46 14.17
N ILE A 141 8.01 -3.28 15.14
CA ILE A 141 8.21 -3.74 16.52
C ILE A 141 8.45 -5.26 16.53
N THR A 142 7.62 -6.02 15.82
CA THR A 142 7.75 -7.49 15.75
C THR A 142 9.12 -7.89 15.21
N ARG A 143 9.58 -7.26 14.12
CA ARG A 143 10.88 -7.58 13.50
C ARG A 143 12.08 -7.18 14.37
N TRP A 144 11.99 -6.08 15.12
CA TRP A 144 13.01 -5.71 16.09
C TRP A 144 13.06 -6.68 17.27
N CYS A 145 11.91 -7.11 17.79
CA CYS A 145 11.86 -8.13 18.83
C CYS A 145 12.50 -9.44 18.37
N TRP A 146 12.22 -9.88 17.15
CA TRP A 146 12.87 -11.06 16.58
C TRP A 146 14.39 -10.89 16.45
N ALA A 147 14.87 -9.71 16.07
CA ALA A 147 16.30 -9.43 16.02
C ALA A 147 16.99 -9.41 17.39
N MET A 148 16.24 -9.15 18.47
CA MET A 148 16.70 -9.28 19.86
C MET A 148 16.54 -10.71 20.42
N GLY A 149 16.11 -11.67 19.60
CA GLY A 149 15.85 -13.05 20.02
C GLY A 149 14.55 -13.24 20.80
N ILE A 150 13.64 -12.27 20.80
CA ILE A 150 12.34 -12.35 21.46
C ILE A 150 11.32 -12.94 20.48
N PRO A 151 10.75 -14.14 20.74
CA PRO A 151 9.83 -14.84 19.85
C PRO A 151 8.40 -14.29 19.92
N LEU A 152 8.21 -13.06 19.46
CA LEU A 152 6.91 -12.40 19.45
C LEU A 152 6.03 -12.94 18.31
N GLY A 153 4.94 -13.63 18.64
CA GLY A 153 4.00 -14.18 17.65
C GLY A 153 4.52 -15.38 16.85
N THR A 154 5.61 -16.01 17.28
CA THR A 154 6.20 -17.22 16.68
C THR A 154 6.85 -18.09 17.76
N THR A 155 7.26 -19.31 17.44
CA THR A 155 7.96 -20.19 18.40
C THR A 155 9.48 -20.01 18.32
N LYS A 156 10.19 -20.34 19.41
CA LYS A 156 11.67 -20.22 19.45
C LYS A 156 12.32 -21.16 18.44
N GLU A 157 11.77 -22.35 18.27
CA GLU A 157 12.25 -23.35 17.33
C GLU A 157 12.17 -22.84 15.88
N LEU A 158 11.12 -22.08 15.55
CA LEU A 158 10.94 -21.51 14.22
C LEU A 158 11.87 -20.30 13.99
N LEU A 159 12.16 -19.50 15.03
CA LEU A 159 13.21 -18.49 14.98
C LEU A 159 14.59 -19.13 14.76
N GLU A 160 14.94 -20.14 15.53
CA GLU A 160 16.23 -20.82 15.41
C GLU A 160 16.39 -21.52 14.07
N SER A 161 15.31 -22.05 13.47
CA SER A 161 15.36 -22.60 12.10
C SER A 161 15.66 -21.54 11.05
N PHE A 162 15.09 -20.33 11.17
CA PHE A 162 15.36 -19.26 10.20
C PHE A 162 16.79 -18.78 10.23
N GLU A 163 17.41 -18.68 11.41
CA GLU A 163 18.83 -18.31 11.52
C GLU A 163 19.73 -19.39 10.90
N ARG A 164 19.36 -20.66 11.07
CA ARG A 164 20.10 -21.79 10.52
C ARG A 164 20.03 -21.84 8.98
N ASP A 165 18.85 -21.57 8.42
CA ASP A 165 18.61 -21.62 6.98
C ASP A 165 19.09 -20.38 6.24
N SER A 166 19.17 -19.23 6.94
CA SER A 166 19.50 -17.93 6.33
C SER A 166 20.20 -17.03 7.35
N PRO A 167 21.52 -17.22 7.56
CA PRO A 167 22.29 -16.42 8.51
C PRO A 167 22.19 -14.93 8.16
N GLY A 168 21.84 -14.10 9.14
CA GLY A 168 21.68 -12.65 8.97
C GLY A 168 20.26 -12.18 8.57
N ILE A 169 19.28 -13.08 8.51
CA ILE A 169 17.86 -12.73 8.22
C ILE A 169 17.28 -11.72 9.21
N TRP A 170 17.77 -11.70 10.45
CA TRP A 170 17.36 -10.75 11.47
C TRP A 170 17.81 -9.33 11.16
N LEU A 171 19.07 -9.15 10.76
CA LEU A 171 19.61 -7.84 10.41
C LEU A 171 18.88 -7.26 9.19
N MET A 172 18.62 -8.08 8.17
CA MET A 172 17.84 -7.64 7.01
C MET A 172 16.38 -7.34 7.38
N GLY A 173 15.80 -8.14 8.27
CA GLY A 173 14.46 -7.90 8.79
C GLY A 173 14.33 -6.60 9.57
N ALA A 174 15.32 -6.33 10.40
CA ALA A 174 15.35 -5.20 11.29
C ALA A 174 15.70 -3.90 10.54
N SER A 175 16.52 -3.97 9.48
CA SER A 175 16.75 -2.84 8.57
C SER A 175 15.49 -2.48 7.77
N LEU A 176 14.76 -3.48 7.25
CA LEU A 176 13.45 -3.28 6.61
C LEU A 176 12.44 -2.67 7.58
N ALA A 177 12.44 -3.08 8.86
CA ALA A 177 11.61 -2.51 9.90
C ALA A 177 11.92 -1.02 10.14
N THR A 178 13.20 -0.63 10.12
CA THR A 178 13.61 0.78 10.23
C THR A 178 13.15 1.60 9.02
N VAL A 179 13.25 1.06 7.81
CA VAL A 179 12.73 1.71 6.60
C VAL A 179 11.21 1.87 6.66
N ALA A 180 10.49 0.83 7.08
CA ALA A 180 9.04 0.86 7.25
C ALA A 180 8.62 1.93 8.29
N LEU A 181 9.38 2.06 9.38
CA LEU A 181 9.15 3.11 10.38
C LEU A 181 9.41 4.51 9.79
N GLY A 182 10.48 4.67 9.00
CA GLY A 182 10.73 5.90 8.26
C GLY A 182 9.57 6.29 7.33
N GLY A 183 9.02 5.31 6.60
CA GLY A 183 7.82 5.49 5.77
C GLY A 183 6.60 5.90 6.60
N ALA A 184 6.41 5.31 7.78
CA ALA A 184 5.34 5.67 8.71
C ALA A 184 5.49 7.12 9.21
N ILE A 185 6.72 7.55 9.54
CA ILE A 185 7.01 8.93 9.94
C ILE A 185 6.66 9.89 8.80
N LEU A 186 7.14 9.62 7.58
CA LEU A 186 6.83 10.43 6.40
C LEU A 186 5.31 10.55 6.18
N THR A 187 4.58 9.45 6.37
CA THR A 187 3.13 9.39 6.27
C THR A 187 2.45 10.23 7.36
N LEU A 188 2.96 10.23 8.59
CA LEU A 188 2.49 11.11 9.67
C LEU A 188 2.81 12.60 9.40
N GLY A 189 3.86 12.88 8.63
CA GLY A 189 4.19 14.22 8.13
C GLY A 189 3.10 14.83 7.26
N LEU A 190 2.26 14.03 6.61
CA LEU A 190 1.14 14.51 5.79
C LEU A 190 0.07 15.26 6.61
N ILE A 191 -0.06 14.95 7.90
CA ILE A 191 -1.11 15.50 8.78
C ILE A 191 -0.56 16.36 9.92
N SER A 192 0.75 16.40 10.10
CA SER A 192 1.40 17.02 11.26
C SER A 192 2.00 18.38 10.91
N PRO A 193 1.88 19.38 11.79
CA PRO A 193 2.67 20.60 11.69
C PRO A 193 4.17 20.27 11.69
N ARG A 194 4.96 21.00 10.90
CA ARG A 194 6.40 20.77 10.68
C ARG A 194 7.21 20.62 11.98
N GLU A 195 6.86 21.37 13.01
CA GLU A 195 7.44 21.30 14.36
C GLU A 195 7.21 19.96 15.09
N LYS A 196 6.01 19.40 15.02
CA LYS A 196 5.66 18.11 15.64
C LYS A 196 6.24 16.95 14.85
N PHE A 197 6.30 17.08 13.53
CA PHE A 197 6.95 16.12 12.64
C PHE A 197 8.45 15.99 12.94
N ILE A 198 9.16 17.10 13.12
CA ILE A 198 10.60 17.08 13.45
C ILE A 198 10.85 16.39 14.80
N ARG A 199 10.03 16.68 15.84
CA ARG A 199 10.16 16.00 17.15
C ARG A 199 9.86 14.50 17.08
N ALA A 200 8.80 14.11 16.39
CA ALA A 200 8.43 12.70 16.25
C ALA A 200 9.49 11.91 15.46
N GLY A 201 9.99 12.49 14.38
CA GLY A 201 11.09 11.93 13.59
C GLY A 201 12.34 11.74 14.43
N PHE A 202 12.70 12.73 15.25
CA PHE A 202 13.89 12.66 16.11
C PHE A 202 13.79 11.57 17.19
N HIS A 203 12.66 11.46 17.90
CA HIS A 203 12.48 10.43 18.94
C HIS A 203 12.48 9.01 18.37
N LEU A 204 11.84 8.78 17.21
CA LEU A 204 11.75 7.45 16.60
C LEU A 204 13.05 7.03 15.89
N LEU A 205 13.78 7.97 15.28
CA LEU A 205 15.13 7.70 14.75
C LEU A 205 16.11 7.35 15.87
N LEU A 206 16.05 8.04 17.00
CA LEU A 206 16.89 7.70 18.16
C LEU A 206 16.62 6.28 18.66
N VAL A 207 15.36 5.85 18.76
CA VAL A 207 15.03 4.47 19.14
C VAL A 207 15.57 3.47 18.11
N GLY A 208 15.45 3.77 16.81
CA GLY A 208 16.00 2.93 15.74
C GLY A 208 17.53 2.86 15.73
N VAL A 209 18.24 3.93 16.11
CA VAL A 209 19.71 3.98 16.14
C VAL A 209 20.27 3.34 17.42
N TYR A 210 19.63 3.57 18.58
CA TYR A 210 20.07 3.01 19.86
C TYR A 210 19.91 1.48 19.95
N LEU A 211 19.07 0.87 19.11
CA LEU A 211 18.85 -0.58 19.10
C LEU A 211 19.86 -1.37 18.26
N PHE A 212 20.70 -0.70 17.48
CA PHE A 212 21.68 -1.33 16.58
C PHE A 212 23.13 -0.91 16.85
N HIS A 213 23.38 -0.28 18.00
CA HIS A 213 24.71 0.07 18.48
C HIS A 213 25.03 -0.72 19.75
#